data_AF-A0A396JNJ2-F1
#
_entry.id   AF-A0A396JNJ2-F1
#
_cell.length_a   1.000
_cell.length_b   1.000
_cell.length_c   1.000
_cell.angle_alpha   90.00
_cell.angle_beta   90.00
_cell.angle_gamma   90.00
#
_symmetry.space_group_name_H-M   'P 1'
#
loop_
_entity.id
_entity.type
_entity.pdbx_description
1 polymer ?
#
loop_
_entity_poly.entity_id
_entity_poly.type
_entity_poly.pdbx_seq_one_letter_code
_entity_poly.pdbx_strand_id
1 'polypeptide(L)'
;MSWVRSAVNKAVEAGGQSNLSRTVRNYADSVVLHASNAVVGGAKIIQERIVSRNMQSFRLTVKRLEEVSVSCKGIERVQLLRRWLVSLKEVERFSATCTKTDTDAKDSDDHFVSDDFKDSPTLVCELNQSIYYVDPGVADEPRTFRDVFLHSQALEGITLSMILEAPNEEEISLLSEIYGLCIKGGKEEQTALLSSVQELAKAFSGYEDEVLAFDEVMKNIQMCSKLEELLLKKKYFIYGDSPQLHAEKVDKLKILSESLANSTTKAESRILEHRSQKEEALHFRVTKSSEVSQIEKVNMLLTSARTRLRNAKEEKEQFDDASNDIIVHLKTKDDEMQRAIASYTSEANVVNRWINFLEHTWVFQTSLKKKNEEQVNAELERYGDYFVNLVVNLLSSYKEKLGSSVTQIKTLVENLSTSQRLEIPVEVDNDGSRVVNPRKKLEDEYLEIESKVFIYLYNVLSPSMRL
;
A
#
# COMPACT_ATOMS: atom_id res chain seq x y z
N MET A 1 -0.64 8.22 -8.95
CA MET A 1 0.62 8.09 -8.18
C MET A 1 1.16 9.42 -7.61
N SER A 2 0.32 10.41 -7.25
CA SER A 2 0.79 11.73 -6.76
C SER A 2 1.07 11.77 -5.24
N TRP A 3 0.37 10.95 -4.46
CA TRP A 3 0.46 11.00 -3.00
C TRP A 3 1.75 10.37 -2.45
N VAL A 4 2.23 9.27 -3.03
CA VAL A 4 3.52 8.63 -2.68
C VAL A 4 4.67 9.61 -2.96
N ARG A 5 4.64 10.30 -4.10
CA ARG A 5 5.66 11.29 -4.46
C ARG A 5 5.62 12.52 -3.53
N SER A 6 4.43 12.92 -3.07
CA SER A 6 4.25 14.01 -2.10
C SER A 6 4.70 13.64 -0.68
N ALA A 7 4.44 12.40 -0.25
CA ALA A 7 4.91 11.88 1.04
C ALA A 7 6.44 11.71 1.07
N VAL A 8 7.03 11.21 -0.03
CA VAL A 8 8.49 11.09 -0.16
C VAL A 8 9.15 12.46 -0.23
N ASN A 9 8.61 13.43 -0.99
CA ASN A 9 9.17 14.78 -1.05
C ASN A 9 9.07 15.52 0.30
N LYS A 10 7.95 15.38 1.04
CA LYS A 10 7.82 15.97 2.38
C LYS A 10 8.69 15.27 3.44
N ALA A 11 8.96 13.99 3.29
CA ALA A 11 9.90 13.25 4.15
C ALA A 11 11.36 13.68 3.88
N VAL A 12 11.68 14.02 2.64
CA VAL A 12 13.01 14.54 2.25
C VAL A 12 13.22 15.98 2.75
N GLU A 13 12.18 16.82 2.74
CA GLU A 13 12.25 18.19 3.31
C GLU A 13 12.33 18.20 4.85
N ALA A 14 11.83 17.18 5.53
CA ALA A 14 11.83 17.07 6.99
C ALA A 14 13.08 16.36 7.58
N GLY A 15 14.03 15.96 6.74
CA GLY A 15 15.24 15.19 7.09
C GLY A 15 16.30 15.96 7.88
N GLY A 16 15.90 16.83 8.82
CA GLY A 16 16.81 17.63 9.64
C GLY A 16 16.90 17.22 11.11
N GLN A 17 15.84 16.73 11.75
CA GLN A 17 15.88 16.40 13.18
C GLN A 17 14.95 15.23 13.54
N SER A 18 15.53 14.26 14.24
CA SER A 18 14.95 13.00 14.71
C SER A 18 13.71 13.18 15.59
N ASN A 19 12.51 12.91 15.07
CA ASN A 19 11.28 12.65 15.85
C ASN A 19 10.17 11.95 15.02
N LEU A 20 10.54 11.11 14.04
CA LEU A 20 9.60 10.49 13.08
C LEU A 20 8.50 9.66 13.76
N SER A 21 8.81 8.90 14.81
CA SER A 21 7.83 8.03 15.47
C SER A 21 6.80 8.76 16.33
N ARG A 22 7.10 9.98 16.81
CA ARG A 22 6.21 10.70 17.73
C ARG A 22 5.16 11.53 16.96
N THR A 23 5.49 12.06 15.79
CA THR A 23 4.55 12.79 14.93
C THR A 23 3.55 11.86 14.23
N VAL A 24 3.98 10.67 13.79
CA VAL A 24 3.09 9.66 13.19
C VAL A 24 2.15 9.07 14.25
N ARG A 25 2.65 8.81 15.47
CA ARG A 25 1.84 8.31 16.60
C ARG A 25 0.84 9.34 17.11
N ASN A 26 1.22 10.61 17.25
CA ASN A 26 0.30 11.65 17.69
C ASN A 26 -0.80 11.94 16.66
N TYR A 27 -0.54 11.75 15.36
CA TYR A 27 -1.58 11.84 14.33
C TYR A 27 -2.55 10.64 14.38
N ALA A 28 -2.04 9.43 14.59
CA ALA A 28 -2.86 8.24 14.80
C ALA A 28 -3.70 8.33 16.08
N ASP A 29 -3.10 8.75 17.20
CA ASP A 29 -3.78 8.88 18.49
C ASP A 29 -4.84 9.99 18.48
N SER A 30 -4.61 11.10 17.75
CA SER A 30 -5.61 12.16 17.58
C SER A 30 -6.79 11.71 16.71
N VAL A 31 -6.59 10.82 15.75
CA VAL A 31 -7.67 10.24 14.92
C VAL A 31 -8.44 9.18 15.73
N VAL A 32 -7.75 8.39 16.54
CA VAL A 32 -8.36 7.41 17.45
C VAL A 32 -9.19 8.11 18.53
N LEU A 33 -8.72 9.21 19.13
CA LEU A 33 -9.50 9.94 20.15
C LEU A 33 -10.77 10.59 19.58
N HIS A 34 -10.71 11.04 18.32
CA HIS A 34 -11.88 11.62 17.64
C HIS A 34 -12.88 10.54 17.18
N ALA A 35 -12.39 9.32 16.90
CA ALA A 35 -13.20 8.16 16.54
C ALA A 35 -13.84 7.49 17.77
N SER A 36 -13.14 7.41 18.92
CA SER A 36 -13.67 6.82 20.15
C SER A 36 -14.87 7.58 20.71
N ASN A 37 -14.97 8.90 20.48
CA ASN A 37 -16.17 9.66 20.83
C ASN A 37 -17.36 9.43 19.86
N ALA A 38 -17.15 8.79 18.71
CA ALA A 38 -18.21 8.37 17.79
C ALA A 38 -18.69 6.92 18.01
N VAL A 39 -17.98 6.13 18.83
CA VAL A 39 -18.26 4.70 19.07
C VAL A 39 -19.52 4.45 19.92
N VAL A 40 -20.10 5.47 20.57
CA VAL A 40 -21.41 5.33 21.25
C VAL A 40 -22.60 5.51 20.30
N GLY A 41 -22.39 6.01 19.07
CA GLY A 41 -23.45 6.21 18.06
C GLY A 41 -23.55 5.14 16.96
N GLY A 42 -22.52 4.31 16.78
CA GLY A 42 -22.37 3.43 15.60
C GLY A 42 -23.21 2.15 15.57
N ALA A 43 -23.81 1.75 16.70
CA ALA A 43 -24.52 0.47 16.81
C ALA A 43 -25.99 0.50 16.32
N LYS A 44 -26.46 1.55 15.62
CA LYS A 44 -27.89 1.72 15.34
C LYS A 44 -28.34 1.98 13.90
N ILE A 45 -27.47 1.98 12.89
CA ILE A 45 -27.89 2.41 11.53
C ILE A 45 -27.39 1.48 10.41
N ILE A 46 -27.71 0.19 10.50
CA ILE A 46 -27.81 -0.71 9.31
C ILE A 46 -29.10 -1.54 9.41
N GLN A 47 -30.12 -0.98 10.06
CA GLN A 47 -31.47 -1.55 10.07
C GLN A 47 -32.41 -0.74 9.16
N GLU A 48 -31.91 -0.18 8.07
CA GLU A 48 -32.78 0.37 7.04
C GLU A 48 -33.16 -0.75 6.07
N ARG A 49 -34.32 -1.33 6.38
CA ARG A 49 -35.23 -1.87 5.39
C ARG A 49 -35.21 -0.98 4.15
N ILE A 50 -35.12 -1.66 3.01
CA ILE A 50 -35.83 -1.33 1.77
C ILE A 50 -37.05 -0.45 2.09
N VAL A 51 -37.02 0.81 1.65
CA VAL A 51 -38.12 1.72 1.29
C VAL A 51 -37.62 3.17 1.42
N SER A 52 -37.21 3.77 0.30
CA SER A 52 -37.60 5.12 -0.16
C SER A 52 -36.57 5.74 -1.12
N ARG A 53 -37.09 6.11 -2.29
CA ARG A 53 -36.51 6.74 -3.47
C ARG A 53 -35.37 7.76 -3.25
N ASN A 54 -34.49 7.78 -4.26
CA ASN A 54 -33.87 8.92 -4.94
C ASN A 54 -32.33 8.89 -4.90
N MET A 55 -31.72 8.99 -6.09
CA MET A 55 -30.31 8.70 -6.44
C MET A 55 -29.30 8.97 -5.31
N GLN A 56 -28.54 7.93 -4.93
CA GLN A 56 -27.43 8.07 -3.99
C GLN A 56 -26.27 8.80 -4.67
N SER A 57 -25.67 9.78 -3.99
CA SER A 57 -24.49 10.49 -4.51
C SER A 57 -23.37 9.49 -4.75
N PHE A 58 -22.83 9.52 -5.97
CA PHE A 58 -21.69 8.72 -6.39
C PHE A 58 -20.51 8.92 -5.45
N ARG A 59 -20.10 10.18 -5.23
CA ARG A 59 -18.96 10.51 -4.37
C ARG A 59 -19.13 10.10 -2.91
N LEU A 60 -20.32 10.29 -2.34
CA LEU A 60 -20.59 9.87 -0.97
C LEU A 60 -20.55 8.34 -0.82
N THR A 61 -20.99 7.61 -1.85
CA THR A 61 -20.99 6.15 -1.84
C THR A 61 -19.58 5.59 -1.99
N VAL A 62 -18.77 6.17 -2.89
CA VAL A 62 -17.33 5.84 -3.02
C VAL A 62 -16.61 6.00 -1.69
N LYS A 63 -16.76 7.17 -1.05
CA LYS A 63 -16.09 7.46 0.22
C LYS A 63 -16.52 6.49 1.33
N ARG A 64 -17.82 6.18 1.41
CA ARG A 64 -18.32 5.20 2.39
C ARG A 64 -17.76 3.81 2.16
N LEU A 65 -17.69 3.35 0.90
CA LEU A 65 -17.10 2.05 0.55
C LEU A 65 -15.63 1.97 0.97
N GLU A 66 -14.86 3.04 0.74
CA GLU A 66 -13.47 3.12 1.18
C GLU A 66 -13.35 3.08 2.71
N GLU A 67 -14.14 3.87 3.43
CA GLU A 67 -14.14 3.91 4.90
C GLU A 67 -14.49 2.54 5.52
N VAL A 68 -15.54 1.86 5.03
CA VAL A 68 -15.93 0.56 5.59
C VAL A 68 -14.96 -0.56 5.24
N SER A 69 -14.26 -0.45 4.10
CA SER A 69 -13.29 -1.46 3.66
C SER A 69 -12.09 -1.59 4.61
N VAL A 70 -11.66 -0.47 5.19
CA VAL A 70 -10.50 -0.41 6.09
C VAL A 70 -10.87 -0.60 7.56
N SER A 71 -12.12 -0.33 7.94
CA SER A 71 -12.56 -0.42 9.33
C SER A 71 -13.13 -1.78 9.72
N CYS A 72 -13.64 -2.56 8.76
CA CYS A 72 -14.28 -3.84 9.06
C CYS A 72 -13.25 -4.92 9.40
N LYS A 73 -13.60 -5.78 10.36
CA LYS A 73 -12.76 -6.89 10.84
C LYS A 73 -13.59 -8.15 11.07
N GLY A 74 -12.94 -9.32 10.97
CA GLY A 74 -13.56 -10.62 11.23
C GLY A 74 -14.96 -10.79 10.62
N ILE A 75 -15.98 -11.05 11.46
CA ILE A 75 -17.35 -11.33 11.00
C ILE A 75 -18.00 -10.17 10.23
N GLU A 76 -17.68 -8.92 10.56
CA GLU A 76 -18.21 -7.75 9.86
C GLU A 76 -17.69 -7.70 8.42
N ARG A 77 -16.41 -8.05 8.24
CA ARG A 77 -15.74 -8.15 6.94
C ARG A 77 -16.38 -9.23 6.07
N VAL A 78 -16.66 -10.41 6.63
CA VAL A 78 -17.42 -11.49 5.95
C VAL A 78 -18.78 -10.99 5.45
N GLN A 79 -19.56 -10.36 6.34
CA GLN A 79 -20.89 -9.87 5.98
C GLN A 79 -20.85 -8.77 4.91
N LEU A 80 -19.84 -7.91 4.95
CA LEU A 80 -19.63 -6.86 3.96
C LEU A 80 -19.31 -7.45 2.58
N LEU A 81 -18.38 -8.41 2.51
CA LEU A 81 -18.03 -9.13 1.28
C LEU A 81 -19.25 -9.82 0.66
N ARG A 82 -20.06 -10.51 1.47
CA ARG A 82 -21.31 -11.14 0.99
C ARG A 82 -22.26 -10.12 0.36
N ARG A 83 -22.45 -8.97 0.99
CA ARG A 83 -23.33 -7.90 0.46
C ARG A 83 -22.80 -7.34 -0.85
N TRP A 84 -21.50 -7.04 -0.93
CA TRP A 84 -20.87 -6.55 -2.16
C TRP A 84 -20.95 -7.57 -3.29
N LEU A 85 -20.70 -8.84 -3.00
CA LEU A 85 -20.80 -9.93 -3.98
C LEU A 85 -22.21 -10.06 -4.55
N VAL A 86 -23.25 -9.96 -3.71
CA VAL A 86 -24.65 -9.95 -4.16
C VAL A 86 -24.91 -8.79 -5.12
N SER A 87 -24.54 -7.56 -4.74
CA SER A 87 -24.75 -6.38 -5.57
C SER A 87 -23.96 -6.43 -6.89
N LEU A 88 -22.74 -6.97 -6.88
CA LEU A 88 -21.94 -7.15 -8.10
C LEU A 88 -22.56 -8.20 -9.05
N LYS A 89 -23.03 -9.33 -8.50
CA LYS A 89 -23.71 -10.38 -9.29
C LYS A 89 -25.05 -9.93 -9.85
N GLU A 90 -25.75 -9.04 -9.17
CA GLU A 90 -26.98 -8.41 -9.69
C GLU A 90 -26.66 -7.57 -10.92
N VAL A 91 -25.67 -6.68 -10.84
CA VAL A 91 -25.24 -5.86 -11.98
C VAL A 91 -24.77 -6.71 -13.16
N GLU A 92 -24.01 -7.77 -12.92
CA GLU A 92 -23.56 -8.69 -13.98
C GLU A 92 -24.74 -9.43 -14.66
N ARG A 93 -25.74 -9.88 -13.88
CA ARG A 93 -26.96 -10.50 -14.44
C ARG A 93 -27.77 -9.54 -15.31
N PHE A 94 -27.87 -8.27 -14.93
CA PHE A 94 -28.54 -7.25 -15.74
C PHE A 94 -27.78 -6.97 -17.05
N SER A 95 -26.45 -6.88 -16.99
CA SER A 95 -25.60 -6.74 -18.18
C SER A 95 -25.77 -7.91 -19.17
N ALA A 96 -25.84 -9.15 -18.68
CA ALA A 96 -26.00 -10.33 -19.52
C ALA A 96 -27.40 -10.49 -20.14
N THR A 97 -28.41 -9.82 -19.57
CA THR A 97 -29.81 -9.89 -20.04
C THR A 97 -30.08 -8.88 -21.16
N CYS A 98 -29.50 -7.67 -21.08
CA CYS A 98 -29.58 -6.67 -22.14
C CYS A 98 -28.86 -7.08 -23.44
N THR A 99 -27.80 -7.90 -23.37
CA THR A 99 -27.09 -8.38 -24.56
C THR A 99 -27.81 -9.50 -25.31
N LYS A 100 -28.85 -10.11 -24.72
CA LYS A 100 -29.57 -11.24 -25.34
C LYS A 100 -30.77 -10.81 -26.19
N THR A 101 -31.27 -9.59 -26.03
CA THR A 101 -32.45 -9.09 -26.77
C THR A 101 -32.12 -8.56 -28.16
N ASP A 102 -30.84 -8.35 -28.49
CA ASP A 102 -30.44 -7.70 -29.74
C ASP A 102 -29.97 -8.66 -30.84
N THR A 103 -30.05 -9.99 -30.64
CA THR A 103 -29.50 -10.97 -31.61
C THR A 103 -30.47 -12.04 -32.14
N ASP A 104 -31.77 -11.97 -31.86
CA ASP A 104 -32.74 -12.89 -32.48
C ASP A 104 -33.85 -12.13 -33.22
N ALA A 105 -33.52 -11.66 -34.42
CA ALA A 105 -34.49 -11.24 -35.42
C ALA A 105 -34.14 -11.86 -36.78
N LYS A 106 -34.46 -13.15 -36.95
CA LYS A 106 -34.73 -13.76 -38.25
C LYS A 106 -35.76 -14.89 -38.16
N ASP A 107 -36.89 -14.62 -38.82
CA ASP A 107 -37.85 -15.50 -39.48
C ASP A 107 -38.22 -16.86 -38.84
N SER A 108 -39.47 -16.93 -38.39
CA SER A 108 -40.46 -17.81 -39.04
C SER A 108 -41.88 -17.40 -38.65
N ASP A 109 -42.69 -17.10 -39.68
CA ASP A 109 -44.16 -17.05 -39.65
C ASP A 109 -44.75 -18.24 -38.88
N ASP A 110 -45.67 -17.98 -37.95
CA ASP A 110 -46.99 -18.62 -38.03
C ASP A 110 -48.04 -17.90 -37.18
N HIS A 111 -49.23 -17.79 -37.75
CA HIS A 111 -50.42 -17.21 -37.16
C HIS A 111 -50.94 -18.01 -35.95
N PHE A 112 -51.16 -17.37 -34.80
CA PHE A 112 -52.30 -17.68 -33.94
C PHE A 112 -52.75 -16.44 -33.16
N VAL A 113 -54.02 -16.07 -33.36
CA VAL A 113 -54.75 -15.07 -32.58
C VAL A 113 -55.32 -15.76 -31.34
N SER A 114 -55.04 -15.22 -30.15
CA SER A 114 -56.02 -15.19 -29.07
C SER A 114 -55.81 -13.94 -28.23
N ASP A 115 -56.80 -13.07 -28.32
CA ASP A 115 -57.10 -11.94 -27.45
C ASP A 115 -57.59 -12.47 -26.08
N ASP A 116 -57.05 -11.94 -24.98
CA ASP A 116 -57.83 -11.59 -23.79
C ASP A 116 -56.96 -10.93 -22.68
N PHE A 117 -57.25 -9.65 -22.47
CA PHE A 117 -57.37 -8.94 -21.19
C PHE A 117 -56.32 -9.08 -20.06
N LYS A 118 -55.67 -7.93 -19.85
CA LYS A 118 -55.46 -7.20 -18.57
C LYS A 118 -54.40 -7.67 -17.56
N ASP A 119 -53.65 -6.65 -17.15
CA ASP A 119 -52.96 -6.46 -15.88
C ASP A 119 -51.87 -7.48 -15.51
N SER A 120 -50.65 -7.16 -15.94
CA SER A 120 -49.51 -7.37 -15.05
C SER A 120 -48.56 -6.16 -15.09
N PRO A 121 -48.63 -5.25 -14.11
CA PRO A 121 -47.61 -4.24 -13.85
C PRO A 121 -46.24 -4.84 -13.44
N THR A 122 -46.10 -6.17 -13.46
CA THR A 122 -45.01 -6.92 -12.85
C THR A 122 -43.73 -6.88 -13.67
N LEU A 123 -43.82 -6.92 -15.00
CA LEU A 123 -42.65 -6.88 -15.89
C LEU A 123 -41.98 -5.49 -15.93
N VAL A 124 -42.75 -4.42 -15.69
CA VAL A 124 -42.23 -3.05 -15.59
C VAL A 124 -41.69 -2.74 -14.18
N CYS A 125 -42.01 -3.57 -13.18
CA CYS A 125 -41.48 -3.42 -11.82
C CYS A 125 -40.07 -4.01 -11.64
N GLU A 126 -39.66 -5.02 -12.43
CA GLU A 126 -38.30 -5.59 -12.34
C GLU A 126 -37.22 -4.68 -12.95
N LEU A 127 -37.60 -3.75 -13.83
CA LEU A 127 -36.69 -2.78 -14.45
C LEU A 127 -36.26 -1.62 -13.52
N ASN A 128 -36.88 -1.47 -12.34
CA ASN A 128 -36.66 -0.34 -11.42
C ASN A 128 -35.74 -0.65 -10.21
N GLN A 129 -35.05 -1.80 -10.20
CA GLN A 129 -34.22 -2.24 -9.06
C GLN A 129 -32.71 -1.94 -9.18
N SER A 130 -32.23 -1.36 -10.28
CA SER A 130 -30.85 -0.86 -10.32
C SER A 130 -30.75 0.49 -9.61
N ILE A 131 -30.09 0.52 -8.46
CA ILE A 131 -29.71 1.77 -7.79
C ILE A 131 -28.67 2.44 -8.68
N TYR A 132 -29.08 3.48 -9.41
CA TYR A 132 -28.18 4.33 -10.19
C TYR A 132 -27.63 5.46 -9.33
N TYR A 133 -26.33 5.68 -9.44
CA TYR A 133 -25.58 6.68 -8.67
C TYR A 133 -25.27 7.89 -9.54
N VAL A 134 -25.74 9.07 -9.12
CA VAL A 134 -25.51 10.34 -9.82
C VAL A 134 -25.26 11.44 -8.80
N ASP A 135 -24.28 12.30 -9.09
CA ASP A 135 -24.01 13.48 -8.28
C ASP A 135 -24.85 14.67 -8.76
N PRO A 136 -25.47 15.43 -7.84
CA PRO A 136 -26.28 16.59 -8.22
C PRO A 136 -25.42 17.67 -8.88
N GLY A 137 -25.78 18.08 -10.10
CA GLY A 137 -25.15 19.18 -10.84
C GLY A 137 -24.16 18.77 -11.94
N VAL A 138 -24.00 17.47 -12.22
CA VAL A 138 -23.22 16.96 -13.35
C VAL A 138 -24.13 16.11 -14.23
N ALA A 139 -24.25 16.44 -15.52
CA ALA A 139 -25.01 15.65 -16.50
C ALA A 139 -24.17 14.42 -16.92
N ASP A 140 -23.87 13.55 -15.96
CA ASP A 140 -23.11 12.31 -16.16
C ASP A 140 -24.08 11.13 -16.35
N GLU A 141 -23.65 10.13 -17.14
CA GLU A 141 -24.39 8.89 -17.34
C GLU A 141 -24.68 8.19 -16.00
N PRO A 142 -25.86 7.55 -15.85
CA PRO A 142 -26.21 6.85 -14.62
C PRO A 142 -25.24 5.69 -14.36
N ARG A 143 -24.49 5.76 -13.25
CA ARG A 143 -23.47 4.77 -12.90
C ARG A 143 -24.06 3.61 -12.10
N THR A 144 -23.65 2.39 -12.42
CA THR A 144 -24.05 1.18 -11.69
C THR A 144 -23.24 1.03 -10.39
N PHE A 145 -23.67 0.14 -9.49
CA PHE A 145 -22.87 -0.21 -8.31
C PHE A 145 -21.47 -0.72 -8.69
N ARG A 146 -21.33 -1.45 -9.80
CA ARG A 146 -20.02 -1.93 -10.28
C ARG A 146 -19.10 -0.77 -10.64
N ASP A 147 -19.63 0.28 -11.27
CA ASP A 147 -18.84 1.46 -11.63
C ASP A 147 -18.41 2.24 -10.39
N VAL A 148 -19.29 2.38 -9.40
CA VAL A 148 -18.97 2.97 -8.10
C VAL A 148 -17.90 2.15 -7.37
N PHE A 149 -18.06 0.84 -7.35
CA PHE A 149 -17.18 -0.08 -6.64
C PHE A 149 -15.78 -0.12 -7.26
N LEU A 150 -15.67 -0.20 -8.58
CA LEU A 150 -14.39 -0.17 -9.30
C LEU A 150 -13.71 1.21 -9.27
N HIS A 151 -14.48 2.28 -9.10
CA HIS A 151 -13.91 3.62 -8.92
C HIS A 151 -13.41 3.86 -7.49
N SER A 152 -14.01 3.19 -6.51
CA SER A 152 -13.59 3.25 -5.11
C SER A 152 -12.33 2.43 -4.85
N GLN A 153 -11.53 2.84 -3.87
CA GLN A 153 -10.40 2.03 -3.38
C GLN A 153 -10.82 0.91 -2.41
N ALA A 154 -12.09 0.50 -2.45
CA ALA A 154 -12.66 -0.42 -1.47
C ALA A 154 -12.12 -1.85 -1.62
N LEU A 155 -11.78 -2.25 -2.85
CA LEU A 155 -11.17 -3.55 -3.09
C LEU A 155 -9.73 -3.58 -2.56
N GLU A 156 -8.95 -2.52 -2.77
CA GLU A 156 -7.62 -2.40 -2.20
C GLU A 156 -7.65 -2.33 -0.67
N GLY A 157 -8.60 -1.58 -0.11
CA GLY A 157 -8.79 -1.46 1.34
C GLY A 157 -9.14 -2.79 2.01
N ILE A 158 -10.03 -3.58 1.40
CA ILE A 158 -10.39 -4.91 1.93
C ILE A 158 -9.22 -5.89 1.81
N THR A 159 -8.46 -5.84 0.72
CA THR A 159 -7.27 -6.66 0.54
C THR A 159 -6.19 -6.32 1.57
N LEU A 160 -5.97 -5.03 1.84
CA LEU A 160 -5.05 -4.57 2.88
C LEU A 160 -5.49 -5.02 4.27
N SER A 161 -6.79 -4.95 4.58
CA SER A 161 -7.27 -5.43 5.89
C SER A 161 -7.04 -6.93 6.07
N MET A 162 -7.11 -7.73 4.99
CA MET A 162 -6.79 -9.16 5.00
C MET A 162 -5.29 -9.45 5.13
N ILE A 163 -4.42 -8.56 4.63
CA ILE A 163 -2.97 -8.67 4.85
C ILE A 163 -2.62 -8.37 6.31
N LEU A 164 -3.28 -7.36 6.91
CA LEU A 164 -3.05 -6.98 8.30
C LEU A 164 -3.66 -7.99 9.29
N GLU A 165 -4.82 -8.56 8.96
CA GLU A 165 -5.50 -9.58 9.77
C GLU A 165 -5.91 -10.74 8.86
N ALA A 166 -5.20 -11.86 9.00
CA ALA A 166 -5.26 -12.99 8.07
C ALA A 166 -6.70 -13.44 7.78
N PRO A 167 -7.05 -13.64 6.50
CA PRO A 167 -8.42 -13.98 6.12
C PRO A 167 -8.75 -15.43 6.47
N ASN A 168 -10.00 -15.67 6.86
CA ASN A 168 -10.51 -17.03 7.03
C ASN A 168 -10.90 -17.66 5.68
N GLU A 169 -11.15 -18.97 5.68
CA GLU A 169 -11.48 -19.74 4.47
C GLU A 169 -12.70 -19.19 3.72
N GLU A 170 -13.68 -18.64 4.44
CA GLU A 170 -14.86 -18.04 3.84
C GLU A 170 -14.54 -16.71 3.15
N GLU A 171 -13.75 -15.85 3.79
CA GLU A 171 -13.28 -14.57 3.24
C GLU A 171 -12.46 -14.79 1.98
N ILE A 172 -11.63 -15.83 1.95
CA ILE A 172 -10.85 -16.24 0.78
C ILE A 172 -11.79 -16.61 -0.38
N SER A 173 -12.83 -17.42 -0.12
CA SER A 173 -13.81 -17.79 -1.15
C SER A 173 -14.56 -16.58 -1.70
N LEU A 174 -15.06 -15.71 -0.82
CA LEU A 174 -15.83 -14.52 -1.20
C LEU A 174 -14.96 -13.53 -1.99
N LEU A 175 -13.72 -13.31 -1.57
CA LEU A 175 -12.79 -12.42 -2.25
C LEU A 175 -12.42 -12.96 -3.63
N SER A 176 -12.21 -14.28 -3.76
CA SER A 176 -11.96 -14.92 -5.05
C SER A 176 -13.10 -14.65 -6.05
N GLU A 177 -14.35 -14.73 -5.61
CA GLU A 177 -15.50 -14.45 -6.46
C GLU A 177 -15.58 -12.96 -6.83
N ILE A 178 -15.33 -12.05 -5.88
CA ILE A 178 -15.32 -10.60 -6.13
C ILE A 178 -14.20 -10.23 -7.12
N TYR A 179 -13.00 -10.78 -6.98
CA TYR A 179 -11.92 -10.61 -7.96
C TYR A 179 -12.34 -11.12 -9.35
N GLY A 180 -13.07 -12.23 -9.40
CA GLY A 180 -13.73 -12.76 -10.59
C GLY A 180 -14.55 -11.71 -11.36
N LEU A 181 -15.33 -10.91 -10.63
CA LEU A 181 -16.26 -9.92 -11.19
C LEU A 181 -15.61 -8.56 -11.51
N CYS A 182 -14.54 -8.23 -10.78
CA CYS A 182 -13.92 -6.90 -10.80
C CYS A 182 -12.66 -6.83 -11.68
N ILE A 183 -11.84 -7.88 -11.74
CA ILE A 183 -10.54 -7.86 -12.40
C ILE A 183 -10.63 -8.56 -13.76
N LYS A 184 -10.22 -7.87 -14.83
CA LYS A 184 -10.06 -8.48 -16.16
C LYS A 184 -8.80 -9.34 -16.17
N GLY A 185 -8.96 -10.66 -16.26
CA GLY A 185 -7.89 -11.66 -16.29
C GLY A 185 -8.46 -13.07 -16.33
N GLY A 186 -7.61 -14.07 -16.55
CA GLY A 186 -7.99 -15.46 -16.38
C GLY A 186 -8.11 -15.84 -14.90
N LYS A 187 -8.64 -17.05 -14.65
CA LYS A 187 -8.75 -17.58 -13.28
C LYS A 187 -7.38 -17.80 -12.64
N GLU A 188 -6.35 -18.01 -13.44
CA GLU A 188 -4.97 -18.24 -12.97
C GLU A 188 -4.39 -16.98 -12.32
N GLU A 189 -4.59 -15.80 -12.93
CA GLU A 189 -4.11 -14.52 -12.40
C GLU A 189 -4.84 -14.12 -11.11
N GLN A 190 -6.15 -14.37 -11.04
CA GLN A 190 -6.95 -14.13 -9.83
C GLN A 190 -6.51 -15.03 -8.67
N THR A 191 -6.23 -16.30 -8.97
CA THR A 191 -5.74 -17.26 -7.98
C THR A 191 -4.35 -16.88 -7.48
N ALA A 192 -3.46 -16.46 -8.38
CA ALA A 192 -2.12 -15.99 -8.01
C ALA A 192 -2.14 -14.71 -7.15
N LEU A 193 -3.08 -13.80 -7.40
CA LEU A 193 -3.26 -12.61 -6.59
C LEU A 193 -3.76 -12.96 -5.19
N LEU A 194 -4.73 -13.89 -5.08
CA LEU A 194 -5.24 -14.37 -3.80
C LEU A 194 -4.18 -15.11 -2.98
N SER A 195 -3.36 -15.96 -3.63
CA SER A 195 -2.24 -16.64 -2.95
C SER A 195 -1.21 -15.65 -2.44
N SER A 196 -0.91 -14.59 -3.21
CA SER A 196 0.00 -13.51 -2.79
C SER A 196 -0.52 -12.77 -1.54
N VAL A 197 -1.83 -12.52 -1.46
CA VAL A 197 -2.47 -11.92 -0.28
C VAL A 197 -2.31 -12.81 0.95
N GLN A 198 -2.52 -14.12 0.80
CA GLN A 198 -2.35 -15.08 1.89
C GLN A 198 -0.88 -15.21 2.35
N GLU A 199 0.06 -15.20 1.41
CA GLU A 199 1.50 -15.22 1.72
C GLU A 199 1.92 -13.96 2.48
N LEU A 200 1.45 -12.78 2.05
CA LEU A 200 1.69 -11.53 2.76
C LEU A 200 1.05 -11.54 4.15
N ALA A 201 -0.21 -11.95 4.27
CA ALA A 201 -0.87 -12.04 5.57
C ALA A 201 -0.10 -12.93 6.57
N LYS A 202 0.41 -14.06 6.08
CA LYS A 202 1.27 -14.95 6.88
C LYS A 202 2.58 -14.27 7.29
N ALA A 203 3.22 -13.52 6.40
CA ALA A 203 4.43 -12.76 6.75
C ALA A 203 4.16 -11.69 7.81
N PHE A 204 3.05 -10.96 7.71
CA PHE A 204 2.66 -9.92 8.67
C PHE A 204 2.30 -10.48 10.05
N SER A 205 1.72 -11.69 10.12
CA SER A 205 1.42 -12.34 11.41
C SER A 205 2.65 -12.60 12.28
N GLY A 206 3.85 -12.75 11.69
CA GLY A 206 5.10 -12.88 12.46
C GLY A 206 5.62 -11.55 13.01
N TYR A 207 5.21 -10.43 12.43
CA TYR A 207 5.70 -9.09 12.77
C TYR A 207 5.09 -8.56 14.07
N GLU A 208 3.87 -8.98 14.41
CA GLU A 208 3.19 -8.56 15.63
C GLU A 208 3.93 -9.07 16.88
N ASP A 209 4.44 -10.31 16.83
CA ASP A 209 5.26 -10.90 17.88
C ASP A 209 6.65 -10.21 18.01
N GLU A 210 7.24 -9.79 16.89
CA GLU A 210 8.52 -9.08 16.87
C GLU A 210 8.40 -7.63 17.41
N VAL A 211 7.31 -6.93 17.10
CA VAL A 211 7.04 -5.58 17.64
C VAL A 211 6.88 -5.62 19.17
N LEU A 212 6.24 -6.68 19.71
CA LEU A 212 6.16 -6.88 21.15
C LEU A 212 7.55 -7.12 21.78
N ALA A 213 8.44 -7.86 21.09
CA ALA A 213 9.81 -8.05 21.54
C ALA A 213 10.62 -6.73 21.57
N PHE A 214 10.39 -5.83 20.61
CA PHE A 214 11.04 -4.50 20.61
C PHE A 214 10.59 -3.61 21.79
N ASP A 215 9.34 -3.70 22.26
CA ASP A 215 8.88 -2.94 23.43
C ASP A 215 9.59 -3.41 24.73
N GLU A 216 9.86 -4.71 24.84
CA GLU A 216 10.63 -5.28 25.96
C GLU A 216 12.10 -4.85 25.92
N VAL A 217 12.72 -4.85 24.74
CA VAL A 217 14.08 -4.34 24.53
C VAL A 217 14.18 -2.86 24.92
N MET A 218 13.17 -2.04 24.58
CA MET A 218 13.15 -0.62 24.96
C MET A 218 13.07 -0.41 26.48
N LYS A 219 12.32 -1.25 27.21
CA LYS A 219 12.29 -1.22 28.69
C LYS A 219 13.66 -1.57 29.28
N ASN A 220 14.36 -2.54 28.70
CA ASN A 220 15.71 -2.92 29.14
C ASN A 220 16.73 -1.80 28.92
N ILE A 221 16.69 -1.11 27.77
CA ILE A 221 17.56 0.04 27.49
C ILE A 221 17.31 1.17 28.52
N GLN A 222 16.05 1.44 28.86
CA GLN A 222 15.72 2.42 29.91
C GLN A 222 16.26 2.03 31.29
N MET A 223 16.16 0.74 31.65
CA MET A 223 16.71 0.23 32.91
C MET A 223 18.24 0.37 32.95
N CYS A 224 18.95 0.00 31.87
CA CYS A 224 20.40 0.14 31.77
C CYS A 224 20.84 1.60 31.90
N SER A 225 20.12 2.53 31.25
CA SER A 225 20.37 3.97 31.38
C SER A 225 20.21 4.45 32.84
N LYS A 226 19.20 3.93 33.57
CA LYS A 226 19.00 4.29 34.97
C LYS A 226 20.09 3.73 35.89
N LEU A 227 20.58 2.53 35.60
CA LEU A 227 21.67 1.91 36.35
C LEU A 227 22.98 2.70 36.17
N GLU A 228 23.29 3.14 34.96
CA GLU A 228 24.45 3.99 34.67
C GLU A 228 24.41 5.30 35.48
N GLU A 229 23.26 5.96 35.53
CA GLU A 229 23.06 7.18 36.33
C GLU A 229 23.35 6.93 37.84
N LEU A 230 22.88 5.80 38.38
CA LEU A 230 23.09 5.43 39.77
C LEU A 230 24.55 5.06 40.07
N LEU A 231 25.22 4.37 39.15
CA LEU A 231 26.65 4.04 39.27
C LEU A 231 27.52 5.29 39.21
N LEU A 232 27.18 6.26 38.36
CA LEU A 232 27.83 7.58 38.35
C LEU A 232 27.63 8.32 39.67
N LYS A 233 26.42 8.31 40.23
CA LYS A 233 26.17 8.87 41.58
C LYS A 233 27.01 8.16 42.65
N LYS A 234 27.10 6.83 42.60
CA LYS A 234 27.94 6.03 43.52
C LYS A 234 29.43 6.37 43.39
N LYS A 235 29.92 6.68 42.19
CA LYS A 235 31.31 7.11 41.95
C LYS A 235 31.67 8.40 42.70
N TYR A 236 30.71 9.29 42.93
CA TYR A 236 30.92 10.52 43.73
C TYR A 236 30.82 10.28 45.25
N PHE A 237 30.40 9.10 45.70
CA PHE A 237 30.54 8.68 47.09
C PHE A 237 31.93 8.08 47.32
N ILE A 238 32.93 8.96 47.48
CA ILE A 238 34.25 8.56 47.97
C ILE A 238 34.13 8.19 49.45
N TYR A 239 34.48 6.95 49.79
CA TYR A 239 34.65 6.50 51.18
C TYR A 239 35.87 7.22 51.80
N GLY A 240 35.65 7.89 52.93
CA GLY A 240 36.72 8.24 53.87
C GLY A 240 36.75 9.71 54.26
N ASP A 241 36.83 9.93 55.56
CA ASP A 241 37.10 11.22 56.21
C ASP A 241 38.16 12.06 55.46
N SER A 242 38.03 13.40 55.50
CA SER A 242 39.00 14.28 54.84
C SER A 242 40.42 14.06 55.39
N PRO A 243 41.48 14.31 54.59
CA PRO A 243 42.86 14.21 55.04
C PRO A 243 43.16 15.00 56.32
N GLN A 244 42.47 16.13 56.53
CA GLN A 244 42.56 16.92 57.75
C GLN A 244 41.99 16.18 58.97
N LEU A 245 40.86 15.49 58.84
CA LEU A 245 40.23 14.77 59.96
C LEU A 245 41.00 13.48 60.31
N HIS A 246 41.68 12.88 59.33
CA HIS A 246 42.63 11.80 59.57
C HIS A 246 43.89 12.29 60.31
N ALA A 247 44.47 13.42 59.89
CA ALA A 247 45.64 14.02 60.56
C ALA A 247 45.33 14.42 62.02
N GLU A 248 44.16 15.00 62.28
CA GLU A 248 43.72 15.36 63.63
C GLU A 248 43.57 14.14 64.56
N LYS A 249 43.07 13.00 64.03
CA LYS A 249 42.98 11.74 64.78
C LYS A 249 44.37 11.18 65.10
N VAL A 250 45.32 11.28 64.16
CA VAL A 250 46.71 10.83 64.35
C VAL A 250 47.42 11.67 65.42
N ASP A 251 47.24 13.00 65.41
CA ASP A 251 47.82 13.88 66.45
C ASP A 251 47.25 13.61 67.84
N LYS A 252 45.92 13.38 67.94
CA LYS A 252 45.29 12.98 69.21
C LYS A 252 45.85 11.66 69.75
N LEU A 253 46.11 10.68 68.88
CA LEU A 253 46.72 9.41 69.26
C LEU A 253 48.18 9.57 69.70
N LYS A 254 48.92 10.50 69.08
CA LYS A 254 50.30 10.80 69.44
C LYS A 254 50.40 11.46 70.82
N ILE A 255 49.50 12.40 71.12
CA ILE A 255 49.39 13.01 72.46
C ILE A 255 49.02 11.97 73.51
N LEU A 256 48.11 11.04 73.19
CA LEU A 256 47.75 9.94 74.09
C LEU A 256 48.91 8.97 74.32
N SER A 257 49.71 8.67 73.29
CA SER A 257 50.87 7.78 73.44
C SER A 257 51.96 8.40 74.31
N GLU A 258 52.20 9.70 74.17
CA GLU A 258 53.19 10.44 74.97
C GLU A 258 52.74 10.60 76.43
N SER A 259 51.44 10.89 76.64
CA SER A 259 50.85 10.96 77.98
C SER A 259 50.84 9.58 78.67
N LEU A 260 50.60 8.51 77.90
CA LEU A 260 50.70 7.15 78.40
C LEU A 260 52.15 6.78 78.72
N ALA A 261 53.12 7.13 77.87
CA ALA A 261 54.55 6.90 78.15
C ALA A 261 55.01 7.64 79.41
N ASN A 262 54.55 8.88 79.63
CA ASN A 262 54.83 9.66 80.84
C ASN A 262 54.16 9.07 82.09
N SER A 263 52.95 8.52 81.94
CA SER A 263 52.26 7.81 83.01
C SER A 263 52.94 6.48 83.35
N THR A 264 53.38 5.75 82.33
CA THR A 264 54.11 4.48 82.46
C THR A 264 55.45 4.69 83.15
N THR A 265 56.26 5.67 82.74
CA THR A 265 57.54 5.99 83.41
C THR A 265 57.35 6.42 84.87
N LYS A 266 56.26 7.15 85.18
CA LYS A 266 55.88 7.52 86.55
C LYS A 266 55.37 6.34 87.37
N ALA A 267 54.76 5.33 86.74
CA ALA A 267 54.40 4.08 87.38
C ALA A 267 55.63 3.18 87.58
N GLU A 268 56.54 3.13 86.61
CA GLU A 268 57.81 2.37 86.66
C GLU A 268 58.72 2.86 87.78
N SER A 269 58.85 4.17 88.00
CA SER A 269 59.63 4.70 89.12
C SER A 269 59.04 4.33 90.48
N ARG A 270 57.70 4.34 90.63
CA ARG A 270 57.02 3.87 91.85
C ARG A 270 57.14 2.35 92.05
N ILE A 271 57.11 1.58 90.97
CA ILE A 271 57.30 0.12 90.99
C ILE A 271 58.74 -0.22 91.35
N LEU A 272 59.75 0.49 90.82
CA LEU A 272 61.16 0.30 91.17
C LEU A 272 61.42 0.55 92.66
N GLU A 273 60.88 1.65 93.20
CA GLU A 273 60.95 1.99 94.64
C GLU A 273 60.34 0.87 95.51
N HIS A 274 59.17 0.37 95.13
CA HIS A 274 58.46 -0.70 95.85
C HIS A 274 59.05 -2.10 95.60
N ARG A 275 59.73 -2.32 94.45
CA ARG A 275 60.44 -3.56 94.10
C ARG A 275 61.71 -3.70 94.91
N SER A 276 62.48 -2.62 95.09
CA SER A 276 63.62 -2.61 96.01
C SER A 276 63.22 -2.98 97.44
N GLN A 277 61.99 -2.66 97.88
CA GLN A 277 61.47 -3.02 99.20
C GLN A 277 60.93 -4.47 99.29
N LYS A 278 60.62 -5.13 98.17
CA LYS A 278 60.04 -6.50 98.13
C LYS A 278 61.02 -7.58 97.64
N GLU A 279 62.14 -7.19 97.05
CA GLU A 279 63.20 -8.08 96.53
C GLU A 279 63.95 -8.84 97.64
N GLU A 280 63.91 -8.38 98.90
CA GLU A 280 64.37 -9.14 100.08
C GLU A 280 63.45 -10.31 100.49
N ALA A 281 62.20 -10.38 100.02
CA ALA A 281 61.21 -11.35 100.52
C ALA A 281 60.79 -12.44 99.51
N LEU A 282 61.26 -12.39 98.26
CA LEU A 282 60.69 -13.16 97.14
C LEU A 282 61.69 -14.02 96.36
N HIS A 283 62.78 -14.46 96.99
CA HIS A 283 63.67 -15.50 96.46
C HIS A 283 63.12 -16.94 96.64
N PHE A 284 61.86 -17.13 97.04
CA PHE A 284 61.36 -18.47 97.45
C PHE A 284 60.28 -19.11 96.55
N ARG A 285 59.70 -18.44 95.54
CA ARG A 285 58.51 -19.02 94.84
C ARG A 285 58.47 -18.92 93.32
N VAL A 286 59.40 -19.63 92.68
CA VAL A 286 59.07 -20.67 91.67
C VAL A 286 58.29 -20.24 90.41
N THR A 287 59.02 -20.04 89.32
CA THR A 287 58.92 -20.82 88.05
C THR A 287 57.72 -21.76 87.86
N LYS A 288 56.56 -21.26 87.39
CA LYS A 288 55.48 -22.09 86.76
C LYS A 288 54.45 -21.25 85.94
N SER A 289 54.69 -20.88 84.65
CA SER A 289 53.61 -20.40 83.73
C SER A 289 53.89 -20.17 82.21
N SER A 290 55.07 -20.44 81.61
CA SER A 290 55.39 -19.87 80.27
C SER A 290 54.96 -20.65 79.00
N GLU A 291 54.54 -21.93 79.09
CA GLU A 291 54.25 -22.76 77.90
C GLU A 291 52.77 -22.77 77.48
N VAL A 292 51.83 -22.61 78.43
CA VAL A 292 50.38 -22.58 78.15
C VAL A 292 49.98 -21.32 77.35
N SER A 293 50.65 -20.18 77.60
CA SER A 293 50.39 -18.90 76.92
C SER A 293 50.74 -18.91 75.42
N GLN A 294 51.76 -19.67 75.00
CA GLN A 294 52.14 -19.75 73.59
C GLN A 294 51.20 -20.68 72.80
N ILE A 295 50.77 -21.80 73.40
CA ILE A 295 49.81 -22.72 72.79
C ILE A 295 48.45 -22.03 72.59
N GLU A 296 48.01 -21.25 73.57
CA GLU A 296 46.76 -20.48 73.47
C GLU A 296 46.83 -19.43 72.35
N LYS A 297 47.98 -18.76 72.19
CA LYS A 297 48.23 -17.82 71.09
C LYS A 297 48.22 -18.50 69.72
N VAL A 298 48.87 -19.66 69.58
CA VAL A 298 48.85 -20.44 68.32
C VAL A 298 47.45 -20.92 68.00
N ASN A 299 46.65 -21.32 69.00
CA ASN A 299 45.28 -21.76 68.79
C ASN A 299 44.35 -20.62 68.31
N MET A 300 44.51 -19.41 68.86
CA MET A 300 43.81 -18.23 68.36
C MET A 300 44.18 -17.90 66.91
N LEU A 301 45.48 -17.95 66.56
CA LEU A 301 45.95 -17.71 65.20
C LEU A 301 45.45 -18.77 64.22
N LEU A 302 45.45 -20.04 64.62
CA LEU A 302 44.94 -21.15 63.81
C LEU A 302 43.43 -21.00 63.57
N THR A 303 42.69 -20.57 64.59
CA THR A 303 41.25 -20.30 64.46
C THR A 303 41.00 -19.14 63.49
N SER A 304 41.77 -18.06 63.58
CA SER A 304 41.71 -16.93 62.64
C SER A 304 42.12 -17.32 61.20
N ALA A 305 43.11 -18.19 61.04
CA ALA A 305 43.51 -18.68 59.72
C ALA A 305 42.42 -19.58 59.09
N ARG A 306 41.76 -20.44 59.90
CA ARG A 306 40.66 -21.28 59.45
C ARG A 306 39.46 -20.46 58.98
N THR A 307 39.09 -19.39 59.69
CA THR A 307 37.97 -18.52 59.27
C THR A 307 38.30 -17.79 57.96
N ARG A 308 39.52 -17.27 57.81
CA ARG A 308 39.96 -16.66 56.54
C ARG A 308 39.94 -17.65 55.37
N LEU A 309 40.41 -18.88 55.59
CA LEU A 309 40.38 -19.92 54.56
C LEU A 309 38.94 -20.26 54.15
N ARG A 310 38.01 -20.33 55.10
CA ARG A 310 36.59 -20.57 54.81
C ARG A 310 36.01 -19.44 53.96
N ASN A 311 36.20 -18.19 54.38
CA ASN A 311 35.68 -17.03 53.63
C ASN A 311 36.26 -16.98 52.21
N ALA A 312 37.56 -17.22 52.04
CA ALA A 312 38.18 -17.25 50.71
C ALA A 312 37.62 -18.37 49.80
N LYS A 313 37.21 -19.51 50.38
CA LYS A 313 36.54 -20.58 49.62
C LYS A 313 35.13 -20.16 49.20
N GLU A 314 34.36 -19.54 50.09
CA GLU A 314 33.01 -19.03 49.80
C GLU A 314 33.06 -17.91 48.73
N GLU A 315 34.03 -16.98 48.81
CA GLU A 315 34.23 -15.94 47.79
C GLU A 315 34.58 -16.53 46.42
N LYS A 316 35.40 -17.60 46.39
CA LYS A 316 35.71 -18.30 45.15
C LYS A 316 34.48 -18.96 44.54
N GLU A 317 33.68 -19.66 45.35
CA GLU A 317 32.45 -20.30 44.88
C GLU A 317 31.46 -19.27 44.31
N GLN A 318 31.30 -18.12 44.99
CA GLN A 318 30.49 -17.01 44.49
C GLN A 318 31.02 -16.43 43.17
N PHE A 319 32.35 -16.34 43.02
CA PHE A 319 32.95 -15.90 41.77
C PHE A 319 32.71 -16.91 40.64
N ASP A 320 32.84 -18.21 40.92
CA ASP A 320 32.61 -19.27 39.96
C ASP A 320 31.13 -19.28 39.51
N ASP A 321 30.19 -19.07 40.44
CA ASP A 321 28.75 -18.92 40.14
C ASP A 321 28.47 -17.67 39.29
N ALA A 322 28.99 -16.51 39.68
CA ALA A 322 28.83 -15.28 38.90
C ALA A 322 29.46 -15.39 37.50
N SER A 323 30.59 -16.09 37.38
CA SER A 323 31.22 -16.36 36.08
C SER A 323 30.35 -17.27 35.21
N ASN A 324 29.70 -18.29 35.79
CA ASN A 324 28.76 -19.14 35.07
C ASN A 324 27.54 -18.35 34.59
N ASP A 325 26.98 -17.47 35.43
CA ASP A 325 25.85 -16.60 35.05
C ASP A 325 26.21 -15.69 33.87
N ILE A 326 27.43 -15.13 33.84
CA ILE A 326 27.93 -14.34 32.70
C ILE A 326 27.99 -15.19 31.43
N ILE A 327 28.50 -16.42 31.51
CA ILE A 327 28.59 -17.33 30.35
C ILE A 327 27.19 -17.63 29.81
N VAL A 328 26.22 -17.92 30.69
CA VAL A 328 24.83 -18.16 30.29
C VAL A 328 24.24 -16.93 29.61
N HIS A 329 24.42 -15.73 30.19
CA HIS A 329 23.93 -14.49 29.58
C HIS A 329 24.56 -14.22 28.20
N LEU A 330 25.88 -14.41 28.07
CA LEU A 330 26.59 -14.26 26.79
C LEU A 330 26.06 -15.25 25.74
N LYS A 331 25.78 -16.49 26.15
CA LYS A 331 25.20 -17.49 25.26
C LYS A 331 23.79 -17.11 24.81
N THR A 332 22.93 -16.68 25.72
CA THR A 332 21.59 -16.17 25.36
C THR A 332 21.67 -14.99 24.38
N LYS A 333 22.64 -14.08 24.58
CA LYS A 333 22.87 -12.96 23.66
C LYS A 333 23.38 -13.40 22.29
N ASP A 334 24.23 -14.41 22.23
CA ASP A 334 24.67 -15.00 20.96
C ASP A 334 23.49 -15.62 20.21
N ASP A 335 22.63 -16.39 20.90
CA ASP A 335 21.43 -16.99 20.33
C ASP A 335 20.41 -15.93 19.84
N GLU A 336 20.27 -14.81 20.57
CA GLU A 336 19.49 -13.63 20.12
C GLU A 336 20.06 -13.03 18.83
N MET A 337 21.38 -12.83 18.77
CA MET A 337 22.03 -12.25 17.60
C MET A 337 21.94 -13.18 16.38
N GLN A 338 22.06 -14.49 16.58
CA GLN A 338 21.85 -15.48 15.52
C GLN A 338 20.42 -15.42 14.96
N ARG A 339 19.41 -15.28 15.83
CA ARG A 339 18.01 -15.09 15.39
C ARG A 339 17.84 -13.80 14.59
N ALA A 340 18.45 -12.69 15.03
CA ALA A 340 18.40 -11.43 14.29
C ALA A 340 19.06 -11.53 12.91
N ILE A 341 20.20 -12.21 12.80
CA ILE A 341 20.87 -12.45 11.51
C ILE A 341 19.98 -13.28 10.57
N ALA A 342 19.30 -14.32 11.09
CA ALA A 342 18.36 -15.11 10.31
C ALA A 342 17.16 -14.27 9.82
N SER A 343 16.64 -13.37 10.66
CA SER A 343 15.59 -12.41 10.29
C SER A 343 16.07 -11.44 9.19
N TYR A 344 17.20 -10.78 9.35
CA TYR A 344 17.73 -9.88 8.31
C TYR A 344 18.03 -10.61 6.99
N THR A 345 18.44 -11.88 7.05
CA THR A 345 18.62 -12.70 5.85
C THR A 345 17.30 -13.00 5.16
N SER A 346 16.23 -13.27 5.92
CA SER A 346 14.89 -13.49 5.35
C SER A 346 14.33 -12.19 4.75
N GLU A 347 14.49 -11.05 5.43
CA GLU A 347 14.13 -9.73 4.91
C GLU A 347 14.87 -9.40 3.61
N ALA A 348 16.19 -9.63 3.57
CA ALA A 348 16.99 -9.42 2.36
C ALA A 348 16.48 -10.28 1.18
N ASN A 349 16.07 -11.52 1.44
CA ASN A 349 15.47 -12.39 0.42
C ASN A 349 14.11 -11.86 -0.07
N VAL A 350 13.28 -11.30 0.81
CA VAL A 350 12.01 -10.66 0.44
C VAL A 350 12.27 -9.44 -0.46
N VAL A 351 13.21 -8.57 -0.08
CA VAL A 351 13.59 -7.41 -0.89
C VAL A 351 14.10 -7.87 -2.27
N ASN A 352 14.92 -8.91 -2.33
CA ASN A 352 15.41 -9.44 -3.60
C ASN A 352 14.28 -9.99 -4.50
N ARG A 353 13.25 -10.64 -3.91
CA ARG A 353 12.06 -11.06 -4.66
C ARG A 353 11.26 -9.87 -5.19
N TRP A 354 11.11 -8.81 -4.40
CA TRP A 354 10.46 -7.57 -4.85
C TRP A 354 11.19 -6.90 -6.00
N ILE A 355 12.52 -6.84 -5.93
CA ILE A 355 13.34 -6.32 -7.03
C ILE A 355 13.07 -7.13 -8.31
N ASN A 356 13.16 -8.46 -8.24
CA ASN A 356 12.89 -9.33 -9.40
C ASN A 356 11.47 -9.14 -9.93
N PHE A 357 10.46 -9.04 -9.06
CA PHE A 357 9.08 -8.78 -9.47
C PHE A 357 8.94 -7.46 -10.24
N LEU A 358 9.55 -6.39 -9.73
CA LEU A 358 9.50 -5.08 -10.38
C LEU A 358 10.22 -5.10 -11.73
N GLU A 359 11.37 -5.78 -11.82
CA GLU A 359 12.10 -5.94 -13.08
C GLU A 359 11.29 -6.73 -14.12
N HIS A 360 10.72 -7.87 -13.73
CA HIS A 360 9.86 -8.65 -14.63
C HIS A 360 8.61 -7.88 -15.07
N THR A 361 7.96 -7.19 -14.14
CA THR A 361 6.79 -6.36 -14.43
C THR A 361 7.13 -5.24 -15.41
N TRP A 362 8.29 -4.58 -15.22
CA TRP A 362 8.77 -3.55 -16.14
C TRP A 362 9.00 -4.08 -17.55
N VAL A 363 9.66 -5.24 -17.69
CA VAL A 363 9.88 -5.90 -18.99
C VAL A 363 8.54 -6.25 -19.65
N PHE A 364 7.60 -6.82 -18.89
CA PHE A 364 6.27 -7.17 -19.39
C PHE A 364 5.49 -5.94 -19.89
N GLN A 365 5.42 -4.87 -19.09
CA GLN A 365 4.76 -3.63 -19.47
C GLN A 365 5.39 -3.00 -20.72
N THR A 366 6.72 -3.03 -20.81
CA THR A 366 7.45 -2.52 -21.98
C THR A 366 7.12 -3.34 -23.23
N SER A 367 7.07 -4.67 -23.11
CA SER A 367 6.68 -5.56 -24.21
C SER A 367 5.24 -5.35 -24.64
N LEU A 368 4.31 -5.19 -23.68
CA LEU A 368 2.90 -4.94 -23.96
C LEU A 368 2.71 -3.61 -24.69
N LYS A 369 3.39 -2.56 -24.22
CA LYS A 369 3.38 -1.25 -24.87
C LYS A 369 3.90 -1.33 -26.30
N LYS A 370 5.04 -2.01 -26.51
CA LYS A 370 5.63 -2.21 -27.84
C LYS A 370 4.67 -2.94 -28.78
N LYS A 371 4.04 -4.03 -28.32
CA LYS A 371 3.07 -4.81 -29.11
C LYS A 371 1.84 -3.98 -29.47
N ASN A 372 1.34 -3.16 -28.54
CA ASN A 372 0.21 -2.28 -28.80
C ASN A 372 0.57 -1.19 -29.84
N GLU A 373 1.76 -0.58 -29.72
CA GLU A 373 2.27 0.38 -30.71
C GLU A 373 2.41 -0.28 -32.11
N GLU A 374 2.96 -1.50 -32.19
CA GLU A 374 3.05 -2.26 -33.44
C GLU A 374 1.66 -2.56 -34.04
N GLN A 375 0.67 -2.94 -33.22
CA GLN A 375 -0.70 -3.19 -33.67
C GLN A 375 -1.38 -1.91 -34.19
N VAL A 376 -1.30 -0.80 -33.43
CA VAL A 376 -1.88 0.48 -33.83
C VAL A 376 -1.27 0.97 -35.14
N ASN A 377 0.05 0.84 -35.30
CA ASN A 377 0.73 1.21 -36.55
C ASN A 377 0.28 0.34 -37.72
N ALA A 378 0.17 -0.98 -37.55
CA ALA A 378 -0.32 -1.89 -38.58
C ALA A 378 -1.77 -1.61 -38.98
N GLU A 379 -2.64 -1.28 -38.02
CA GLU A 379 -4.03 -0.87 -38.31
C GLU A 379 -4.07 0.47 -39.06
N LEU A 380 -3.23 1.44 -38.66
CA LEU A 380 -3.14 2.74 -39.31
C LEU A 380 -2.67 2.61 -40.77
N GLU A 381 -1.68 1.78 -41.05
CA GLU A 381 -1.25 1.46 -42.42
C GLU A 381 -2.40 0.84 -43.22
N ARG A 382 -3.11 -0.15 -42.65
CA ARG A 382 -4.24 -0.80 -43.33
C ARG A 382 -5.37 0.17 -43.68
N TYR A 383 -5.72 1.07 -42.76
CA TYR A 383 -6.74 2.10 -43.01
C TYR A 383 -6.23 3.17 -43.99
N GLY A 384 -4.95 3.50 -43.95
CA GLY A 384 -4.29 4.34 -44.94
C GLY A 384 -4.41 3.77 -46.35
N ASP A 385 -4.07 2.49 -46.54
CA ASP A 385 -4.19 1.80 -47.82
C ASP A 385 -5.63 1.70 -48.31
N TYR A 386 -6.59 1.43 -47.40
CA TYR A 386 -8.01 1.42 -47.74
C TYR A 386 -8.49 2.79 -48.20
N PHE A 387 -8.09 3.85 -47.51
CA PHE A 387 -8.43 5.23 -47.88
C PHE A 387 -7.84 5.60 -49.24
N VAL A 388 -6.57 5.31 -49.48
CA VAL A 388 -5.92 5.58 -50.78
C VAL A 388 -6.63 4.83 -51.90
N ASN A 389 -6.95 3.54 -51.73
CA ASN A 389 -7.69 2.76 -52.72
C ASN A 389 -9.09 3.32 -52.97
N LEU A 390 -9.80 3.74 -51.93
CA LEU A 390 -11.11 4.38 -52.06
C LEU A 390 -11.02 5.68 -52.88
N VAL A 391 -10.04 6.53 -52.57
CA VAL A 391 -9.80 7.79 -53.29
C VAL A 391 -9.43 7.50 -54.75
N VAL A 392 -8.56 6.53 -55.02
CA VAL A 392 -8.18 6.12 -56.39
C VAL A 392 -9.38 5.62 -57.17
N ASN A 393 -10.23 4.78 -56.58
CA ASN A 393 -11.45 4.27 -57.22
C ASN A 393 -12.45 5.39 -57.53
N LEU A 394 -12.67 6.29 -56.56
CA LEU A 394 -13.52 7.47 -56.76
C LEU A 394 -13.00 8.33 -57.90
N LEU A 395 -11.73 8.75 -57.84
CA LEU A 395 -11.10 9.59 -58.86
C LEU A 395 -11.08 8.92 -60.24
N SER A 396 -10.92 7.60 -60.31
CA SER A 396 -11.00 6.85 -61.56
C SER A 396 -12.41 6.86 -62.15
N SER A 397 -13.44 6.66 -61.31
CA SER A 397 -14.84 6.80 -61.73
C SER A 397 -15.15 8.22 -62.22
N TYR A 398 -14.62 9.24 -61.53
CA TYR A 398 -14.71 10.64 -61.97
C TYR A 398 -14.03 10.88 -63.32
N LYS A 399 -12.82 10.37 -63.50
CA LYS A 399 -12.06 10.47 -64.75
C LYS A 399 -12.81 9.83 -65.92
N GLU A 400 -13.40 8.65 -65.75
CA GLU A 400 -14.14 7.95 -66.80
C GLU A 400 -15.43 8.69 -67.19
N LYS A 401 -16.21 9.14 -66.20
CA LYS A 401 -17.45 9.90 -66.43
C LYS A 401 -17.17 11.26 -67.09
N LEU A 402 -16.15 11.97 -66.64
CA LEU A 402 -15.75 13.23 -67.27
C LEU A 402 -15.23 12.98 -68.69
N GLY A 403 -14.45 11.92 -68.89
CA GLY A 403 -13.96 11.51 -70.20
C GLY A 403 -15.09 11.23 -71.20
N SER A 404 -16.14 10.51 -70.78
CA SER A 404 -17.30 10.24 -71.64
C SER A 404 -18.13 11.50 -71.95
N SER A 405 -18.28 12.42 -71.00
CA SER A 405 -18.91 13.71 -71.28
C SER A 405 -18.08 14.56 -72.25
N VAL A 406 -16.75 14.55 -72.13
CA VAL A 406 -15.86 15.28 -73.06
C VAL A 406 -15.93 14.69 -74.48
N THR A 407 -16.01 13.36 -74.65
CA THR A 407 -16.17 12.76 -75.98
C THR A 407 -17.55 13.04 -76.58
N GLN A 408 -18.61 13.06 -75.76
CA GLN A 408 -19.95 13.48 -76.19
C GLN A 408 -19.97 14.95 -76.64
N ILE A 409 -19.37 15.85 -75.86
CA ILE A 409 -19.21 17.27 -76.21
C ILE A 409 -18.45 17.40 -77.53
N LYS A 410 -17.33 16.69 -77.69
CA LYS A 410 -16.52 16.75 -78.92
C LYS A 410 -17.33 16.35 -80.15
N THR A 411 -18.09 15.25 -80.05
CA THR A 411 -18.98 14.78 -81.12
C THR A 411 -20.08 15.81 -81.45
N LEU A 412 -20.71 16.41 -80.44
CA LEU A 412 -21.73 17.45 -80.63
C LEU A 412 -21.16 18.71 -81.30
N VAL A 413 -19.96 19.14 -80.91
CA VAL A 413 -19.25 20.28 -81.51
C VAL A 413 -18.89 20.01 -82.99
N GLU A 414 -18.43 18.80 -83.31
CA GLU A 414 -18.19 18.37 -84.70
C GLU A 414 -19.48 18.36 -85.54
N ASN A 415 -20.61 17.94 -84.96
CA ASN A 415 -21.92 17.97 -85.61
C ASN A 415 -22.47 19.40 -85.80
N LEU A 416 -22.28 20.30 -84.83
CA LEU A 416 -22.67 21.71 -84.93
C LEU A 416 -21.84 22.46 -85.98
N SER A 417 -20.54 22.16 -86.07
CA SER A 417 -19.64 22.78 -87.06
C SER A 417 -19.88 22.26 -88.49
N THR A 418 -20.30 21.01 -88.66
CA THR A 418 -20.77 20.48 -89.96
C THR A 418 -22.14 21.03 -90.36
N SER A 419 -23.05 21.25 -89.40
CA SER A 419 -24.31 21.98 -89.60
C SER A 419 -24.08 23.43 -90.07
N GLN A 420 -23.03 24.08 -89.61
CA GLN A 420 -22.66 25.44 -90.05
C GLN A 420 -22.10 25.47 -91.49
N ARG A 421 -21.61 24.35 -92.03
CA ARG A 421 -21.10 24.24 -93.40
C ARG A 421 -22.19 23.94 -94.44
N LEU A 422 -23.41 23.65 -93.97
CA LEU A 422 -24.61 23.37 -94.78
C LEU A 422 -25.66 24.47 -94.58
N GLU A 423 -25.30 25.74 -94.77
CA GLU A 423 -26.30 26.77 -95.04
C GLU A 423 -26.59 26.80 -96.55
N ILE A 424 -27.70 26.18 -96.96
CA ILE A 424 -28.40 26.50 -98.22
C ILE A 424 -29.71 27.18 -97.81
N PRO A 425 -30.17 28.26 -98.49
CA PRO A 425 -31.28 29.07 -98.03
C PRO A 425 -32.62 28.32 -98.07
N VAL A 426 -33.44 28.64 -97.07
CA VAL A 426 -34.81 28.16 -96.85
C VAL A 426 -35.74 28.62 -97.98
N GLU A 427 -36.40 27.67 -98.65
CA GLU A 427 -37.68 27.91 -99.30
C GLU A 427 -38.81 27.52 -98.34
N VAL A 428 -39.77 28.42 -98.22
CA VAL A 428 -40.96 28.31 -97.39
C VAL A 428 -41.96 27.45 -98.13
N ASP A 429 -42.49 26.40 -97.49
CA ASP A 429 -43.91 26.15 -97.66
C ASP A 429 -44.60 25.60 -96.42
N ASN A 430 -45.88 25.95 -96.36
CA ASN A 430 -46.78 26.00 -95.24
C ASN A 430 -47.49 24.66 -95.02
N ASP A 431 -47.13 23.94 -93.94
CA ASP A 431 -48.05 23.06 -93.23
C ASP A 431 -47.57 22.83 -91.79
N GLY A 432 -48.52 22.75 -90.85
CA GLY A 432 -48.34 22.86 -89.40
C GLY A 432 -47.61 21.71 -88.72
N SER A 433 -46.38 21.40 -89.14
CA SER A 433 -45.44 20.61 -88.34
C SER A 433 -44.33 21.52 -87.83
N ARG A 434 -44.11 21.47 -86.51
CA ARG A 434 -43.07 22.24 -85.81
C ARG A 434 -41.72 21.82 -86.39
N VAL A 435 -41.19 22.55 -87.37
CA VAL A 435 -39.84 22.31 -87.91
C VAL A 435 -38.85 22.63 -86.81
N VAL A 436 -38.48 21.61 -86.04
CA VAL A 436 -37.41 21.70 -85.05
C VAL A 436 -36.14 21.91 -85.84
N ASN A 437 -35.60 23.12 -85.81
CA ASN A 437 -34.29 23.41 -86.40
C ASN A 437 -33.30 22.39 -85.79
N PRO A 438 -32.73 21.47 -86.58
CA PRO A 438 -31.89 20.40 -86.07
C PRO A 438 -30.68 20.93 -85.29
N ARG A 439 -30.25 22.16 -85.59
CA ARG A 439 -29.22 22.89 -84.85
C ARG A 439 -29.64 23.25 -83.43
N LYS A 440 -30.86 23.77 -83.24
CA LYS A 440 -31.36 24.18 -81.92
C LYS A 440 -31.46 22.98 -80.97
N LYS A 441 -31.81 21.80 -81.52
CA LYS A 441 -31.82 20.54 -80.76
C LYS A 441 -30.42 20.10 -80.31
N LEU A 442 -29.40 20.25 -81.17
CA LEU A 442 -28.01 19.96 -80.82
C LEU A 442 -27.44 20.94 -79.78
N GLU A 443 -27.84 22.22 -79.84
CA GLU A 443 -27.48 23.25 -78.85
C GLU A 443 -28.11 22.96 -77.47
N ASP A 444 -29.39 22.54 -77.44
CA ASP A 444 -30.06 22.13 -76.20
C ASP A 444 -29.40 20.89 -75.56
N GLU A 445 -29.03 19.88 -76.38
CA GLU A 445 -28.30 18.68 -75.91
C GLU A 445 -26.91 19.02 -75.37
N TYR A 446 -26.22 19.99 -75.99
CA TYR A 446 -24.92 20.50 -75.50
C TYR A 446 -25.07 21.16 -74.12
N LEU A 447 -26.06 22.04 -73.95
CA LEU A 447 -26.30 22.78 -72.71
C LEU A 447 -26.65 21.84 -71.54
N GLU A 448 -27.35 20.74 -71.84
CA GLU A 448 -27.69 19.72 -70.84
C GLU A 448 -26.44 18.93 -70.37
N ILE A 449 -25.54 18.59 -71.29
CA ILE A 449 -24.28 17.90 -70.94
C ILE A 449 -23.35 18.85 -70.19
N GLU A 450 -23.27 20.13 -70.58
CA GLU A 450 -22.51 21.17 -69.88
C GLU A 450 -22.99 21.31 -68.43
N SER A 451 -24.31 21.35 -68.21
CA SER A 451 -24.90 21.41 -66.87
C SER A 451 -24.56 20.16 -66.03
N LYS A 452 -24.58 18.97 -66.65
CA LYS A 452 -24.17 17.71 -65.99
C LYS A 452 -22.70 17.72 -65.60
N VAL A 453 -21.81 18.21 -66.47
CA VAL A 453 -20.37 18.33 -66.19
C VAL A 453 -20.12 19.33 -65.06
N PHE A 454 -20.82 20.46 -65.05
CA PHE A 454 -20.68 21.49 -64.02
C PHE A 454 -21.10 20.98 -62.64
N ILE A 455 -22.26 20.31 -62.55
CA ILE A 455 -22.74 19.66 -61.32
C ILE A 455 -21.74 18.61 -60.84
N TYR A 456 -21.17 17.84 -61.77
CA TYR A 456 -20.22 16.80 -61.45
C TYR A 456 -18.89 17.35 -60.90
N LEU A 457 -18.32 18.39 -61.52
CA LEU A 457 -17.12 19.09 -61.04
C LEU A 457 -17.35 19.77 -59.70
N TYR A 458 -18.51 20.38 -59.50
CA TYR A 458 -18.90 20.99 -58.23
C TYR A 458 -18.91 19.97 -57.08
N ASN A 459 -19.45 18.77 -57.31
CA ASN A 459 -19.48 17.70 -56.32
C ASN A 459 -18.09 17.11 -55.99
N VAL A 460 -17.12 17.20 -56.91
CA VAL A 460 -15.72 16.76 -56.68
C VAL A 460 -14.93 17.80 -55.89
N LEU A 461 -15.13 19.09 -56.16
CA LEU A 461 -14.38 20.17 -55.54
C LEU A 461 -14.97 20.62 -54.19
N SER A 462 -16.29 20.52 -54.01
CA SER A 462 -16.97 20.96 -52.79
C SER A 462 -16.58 20.24 -51.48
N PRO A 463 -16.18 18.96 -51.44
CA PRO A 463 -15.76 18.33 -50.20
C PRO A 463 -14.47 18.94 -49.61
N SER A 464 -13.63 19.57 -50.45
CA SER A 464 -12.35 20.16 -50.02
C SER A 464 -12.49 21.54 -49.32
N MET A 465 -13.68 22.13 -49.29
CA MET A 465 -13.95 23.44 -48.66
C MET A 465 -14.74 23.36 -47.34
N ARG A 466 -14.99 22.15 -46.80
CA ARG A 466 -15.78 21.95 -45.57
C ARG A 466 -15.03 21.25 -44.42
N LEU A 467 -13.70 21.31 -44.40
CA LEU A 467 -12.89 20.92 -43.24
C LEU A 467 -12.26 22.16 -42.61
#